data_AF-A0A0K6GVB8-F1
#
_entry.id   AF-A0A0K6GVB8-F1
#
_cell.length_a   1.000
_cell.length_b   1.000
_cell.length_c   1.000
_cell.angle_alpha   90.00
_cell.angle_beta   90.00
_cell.angle_gamma   90.00
#
_symmetry.space_group_name_H-M   'P 1'
#
loop_
_entity.id
_entity.type
_entity.pdbx_description
1 polymer ?
#
loop_
_entity_poly.entity_id
_entity_poly.type
_entity_poly.pdbx_seq_one_letter_code
_entity_poly.pdbx_strand_id
1 'polypeptide(L)'
;MQADTLTFEQLCELFNYTPKNRPLSTDEVAEFLGVRRNTLEQHRLNGTGPRYFQPKGTRKVWYLERDMLLWLLSGARTSTSQQPGDALCI
;
A
#
# COMPACT_ATOMS: atom_id res chain seq x y z
N MET A 1 -10.75 -11.08 6.12
CA MET A 1 -11.43 -10.59 4.90
C MET A 1 -10.44 -10.62 3.75
N GLN A 2 -10.76 -11.30 2.66
CA GLN A 2 -9.89 -11.38 1.48
C GLN A 2 -9.86 -10.01 0.80
N ALA A 3 -8.88 -9.18 1.14
CA ALA A 3 -8.74 -7.84 0.55
C ALA A 3 -8.59 -7.90 -0.98
N ASP A 4 -8.08 -9.01 -1.51
CA ASP A 4 -7.77 -9.22 -2.93
C ASP A 4 -8.98 -9.15 -3.87
N THR A 5 -10.21 -9.22 -3.35
CA THR A 5 -11.45 -9.22 -4.15
C THR A 5 -12.00 -7.82 -4.41
N LEU A 6 -11.57 -6.80 -3.66
CA LEU A 6 -12.10 -5.44 -3.84
C LEU A 6 -11.65 -4.84 -5.18
N THR A 7 -12.61 -4.24 -5.88
CA THR A 7 -12.31 -3.53 -7.13
C THR A 7 -11.56 -2.23 -6.83
N PHE A 8 -10.84 -1.71 -7.82
CA PHE A 8 -10.12 -0.44 -7.65
C PHE A 8 -11.07 0.72 -7.31
N GLU A 9 -12.25 0.77 -7.94
CA GLU A 9 -13.26 1.79 -7.67
C GLU A 9 -13.74 1.75 -6.22
N GLN A 10 -14.00 0.55 -5.68
CA GLN A 10 -14.39 0.37 -4.27
C GLN A 10 -13.29 0.84 -3.31
N LEU A 11 -12.02 0.57 -3.63
CA LEU A 11 -10.89 1.05 -2.83
C LEU A 11 -10.79 2.58 -2.87
N CYS A 12 -11.00 3.18 -4.05
CA CYS A 12 -11.02 4.64 -4.20
C CYS A 12 -12.13 5.27 -3.34
N GLU A 13 -13.35 4.71 -3.38
CA GLU A 13 -14.47 5.20 -2.58
C GLU A 13 -14.20 5.05 -1.08
N LEU A 14 -13.68 3.90 -0.64
CA LEU A 14 -13.39 3.62 0.77
C LEU A 14 -12.38 4.61 1.39
N PHE A 15 -11.34 4.97 0.63
CA PHE A 15 -10.30 5.90 1.09
C PHE A 15 -10.53 7.34 0.62
N ASN A 16 -11.66 7.63 -0.03
CA ASN A 16 -11.94 8.90 -0.70
C ASN A 16 -10.76 9.37 -1.58
N TYR A 17 -10.14 8.42 -2.27
CA TYR A 17 -8.94 8.62 -3.08
C TYR A 17 -9.32 8.99 -4.51
N THR A 18 -8.71 10.06 -5.03
CA THR A 18 -8.89 10.47 -6.42
C THR A 18 -7.81 9.80 -7.30
N PRO A 19 -8.19 8.95 -8.27
CA PRO A 19 -7.23 8.23 -9.08
C PRO A 19 -6.43 9.16 -10.00
N LYS A 20 -5.10 8.96 -10.06
CA LYS A 20 -4.21 9.72 -10.94
C LYS A 20 -4.05 9.08 -12.32
N ASN A 21 -4.53 7.84 -12.50
CA ASN A 21 -4.41 7.04 -13.72
C ASN A 21 -2.96 6.85 -14.19
N ARG A 22 -2.00 6.82 -13.26
CA ARG A 22 -0.58 6.58 -13.56
C ARG A 22 0.14 5.92 -12.39
N PRO A 23 1.24 5.19 -12.62
CA PRO A 23 2.04 4.67 -11.52
C PRO A 23 2.55 5.79 -10.61
N LEU A 24 2.49 5.55 -9.30
CA LEU A 24 2.95 6.48 -8.27
C LEU A 24 4.45 6.27 -8.02
N SER A 25 5.17 7.37 -7.87
CA SER A 25 6.54 7.32 -7.38
C SER A 25 6.57 7.10 -5.86
N THR A 26 7.72 6.66 -5.32
CA THR A 26 7.88 6.49 -3.86
C THR A 26 7.56 7.76 -3.08
N ASP A 27 7.87 8.94 -3.62
CA ASP A 27 7.61 10.22 -2.96
C ASP A 27 6.10 10.51 -2.90
N GLU A 28 5.36 10.24 -3.97
CA GLU A 28 3.91 10.42 -3.98
C GLU A 28 3.19 9.45 -3.03
N VAL A 29 3.66 8.21 -2.94
CA VAL A 29 3.13 7.24 -1.97
C VAL A 29 3.44 7.69 -0.55
N ALA A 30 4.65 8.19 -0.31
CA ALA A 30 5.05 8.69 1.00
C ALA A 30 4.21 9.92 1.42
N GLU A 31 3.96 10.84 0.48
CA GLU A 31 3.11 12.00 0.68
C GLU A 31 1.66 11.60 0.98
N PHE A 32 1.10 10.67 0.21
CA PHE A 32 -0.25 10.16 0.42
C PHE A 32 -0.41 9.50 1.80
N LEU A 33 0.56 8.68 2.21
CA LEU A 33 0.54 7.97 3.50
C LEU A 33 0.97 8.85 4.69
N GLY A 34 1.52 10.04 4.45
CA GLY A 34 2.09 10.90 5.49
C GLY A 34 3.36 10.34 6.15
N VAL A 35 4.08 9.44 5.48
CA VAL A 35 5.31 8.81 5.99
C VAL A 35 6.57 9.34 5.30
N ARG A 36 7.75 9.04 5.85
CA ARG A 36 9.01 9.34 5.18
C ARG A 36 9.33 8.26 4.15
N ARG A 37 10.06 8.65 3.10
CA ARG A 37 10.55 7.73 2.05
C ARG A 37 11.30 6.51 2.61
N ASN A 38 12.13 6.73 3.63
CA ASN A 38 12.89 5.65 4.29
C ASN A 38 11.96 4.57 4.88
N THR A 39 10.78 4.94 5.39
CA THR A 39 9.79 3.97 5.88
C THR A 39 9.36 3.01 4.78
N LEU A 40 9.11 3.52 3.56
CA LEU A 40 8.78 2.68 2.40
C LEU A 40 9.97 1.85 1.92
N GLU A 41 11.21 2.31 2.11
CA GLU A 41 12.41 1.52 1.88
C GLU A 41 12.50 0.34 2.86
N GLN A 42 12.25 0.58 4.15
CA GLN A 42 12.21 -0.49 5.15
C GLN A 42 11.11 -1.51 4.86
N HIS A 43 9.92 -1.06 4.47
CA HIS A 43 8.83 -1.97 4.07
C HIS A 43 9.19 -2.83 2.85
N ARG A 44 9.98 -2.30 1.91
CA ARG A 44 10.49 -3.08 0.77
C ARG A 44 11.52 -4.11 1.20
N LEU A 45 12.44 -3.74 2.08
CA LEU A 45 13.46 -4.66 2.62
C LEU A 45 12.83 -5.80 3.42
N ASN A 46 11.85 -5.47 4.25
CA ASN A 46 11.16 -6.42 5.12
C ASN A 46 10.07 -7.23 4.39
N GLY A 47 9.75 -6.89 3.14
CA GLY A 47 8.67 -7.53 2.38
C GLY A 47 7.26 -7.28 2.93
N THR A 48 7.09 -6.30 3.82
CA THR A 48 5.80 -5.94 4.45
C THR A 48 5.10 -4.76 3.79
N GLY A 49 5.64 -4.25 2.69
CA GLY A 49 5.12 -3.10 1.96
C GLY A 49 4.16 -3.41 0.82
N PRO A 50 3.60 -2.37 0.17
CA PRO A 50 2.80 -2.54 -1.03
C PRO A 50 3.66 -3.12 -2.16
N ARG A 51 3.01 -3.84 -3.08
CA ARG A 51 3.68 -4.39 -4.26
C ARG A 51 4.33 -3.25 -5.04
N TYR A 52 5.60 -3.44 -5.38
CA TYR A 52 6.40 -2.46 -6.08
C TYR A 52 6.89 -3.01 -7.42
N PHE A 53 7.16 -2.08 -8.33
CA PHE A 53 7.65 -2.36 -9.67
C PHE A 53 8.94 -1.58 -9.91
N GLN A 54 9.97 -2.30 -10.33
CA GLN A 54 11.25 -1.72 -10.71
C GLN A 54 11.55 -2.11 -12.16
N PRO A 55 11.37 -1.18 -13.12
CA PRO A 55 11.74 -1.42 -14.50
C PRO A 55 13.23 -1.76 -14.63
N LYS A 56 13.55 -2.75 -15.47
CA LYS A 56 14.93 -3.19 -15.72
C LYS A 56 15.81 -2.01 -16.14
N GLY A 57 17.04 -1.95 -15.61
CA GLY A 57 18.00 -0.89 -15.91
C GLY A 57 17.75 0.43 -15.18
N THR A 58 16.75 0.52 -14.31
CA THR A 58 16.48 1.71 -13.49
C THR A 58 16.60 1.42 -11.99
N ARG A 59 16.96 2.44 -11.22
CA ARG A 59 16.90 2.41 -9.73
C ARG A 59 15.57 2.95 -9.19
N LYS A 60 14.68 3.41 -10.08
CA LYS A 60 13.43 4.03 -9.68
C LYS A 60 12.38 2.96 -9.40
N VAL A 61 11.65 3.15 -8.31
CA VAL A 61 10.59 2.26 -7.89
C VAL A 61 9.24 2.94 -8.04
N TRP A 62 8.31 2.18 -8.59
CA TRP A 62 6.94 2.60 -8.88
C TRP A 62 5.96 1.71 -8.13
N TYR A 63 4.81 2.28 -7.82
CA TYR A 63 3.70 1.60 -7.17
C TYR A 63 2.45 1.75 -8.02
N LEU A 64 1.61 0.73 -8.03
CA LEU A 64 0.26 0.85 -8.58
C LEU A 64 -0.66 1.43 -7.51
N GLU A 65 -1.56 2.31 -7.92
CA GLU A 65 -2.54 2.94 -7.04
C GLU A 65 -3.39 1.87 -6.32
N ARG A 66 -3.86 0.86 -7.07
CA ARG A 66 -4.59 -0.29 -6.52
C ARG A 66 -3.82 -1.02 -5.44
N ASP A 67 -2.57 -1.41 -5.72
CA ASP A 67 -1.76 -2.20 -4.78
C ASP A 67 -1.42 -1.42 -3.51
N MET A 68 -1.23 -0.10 -3.65
CA MET A 68 -1.02 0.80 -2.52
C MET A 68 -2.26 0.88 -1.62
N LEU A 69 -3.45 1.09 -2.18
CA LEU A 69 -4.70 1.13 -1.41
C LEU A 69 -5.05 -0.23 -0.80
N LEU A 70 -4.80 -1.30 -1.54
CA LEU A 70 -5.02 -2.67 -1.07
C LEU A 70 -4.13 -2.99 0.14
N TRP A 71 -2.86 -2.58 0.10
CA TRP A 71 -1.93 -2.72 1.21
C TRP A 71 -2.34 -1.85 2.41
N LEU A 72 -2.83 -0.63 2.17
CA LEU A 72 -3.34 0.22 3.24
C LEU A 72 -4.53 -0.45 3.94
N LEU A 73 -5.44 -1.05 3.17
CA LEU A 73 -6.58 -1.80 3.69
C LEU A 73 -6.16 -3.06 4.46
N SER A 74 -5.16 -3.79 3.99
CA SER A 74 -4.67 -4.99 4.69
C SER A 74 -4.05 -4.66 6.05
N GLY A 75 -3.59 -3.41 6.23
CA GLY A 75 -3.13 -2.86 7.50
C GLY A 75 -4.25 -2.47 8.48
N ALA A 76 -5.53 -2.66 8.15
CA ALA A 76 -6.64 -2.33 9.03
C ALA A 76 -6.54 -3.12 10.35
N ARG A 77 -6.46 -2.39 11.47
CA ARG A 77 -6.44 -2.93 12.83
C ARG A 77 -7.61 -2.38 13.62
N THR A 78 -8.19 -3.21 14.47
CA THR A 78 -9.25 -2.80 15.40
C THR A 78 -8.72 -2.50 16.80
N SER A 79 -7.50 -2.95 17.13
CA SER A 79 -6.85 -2.69 18.42
C SER A 79 -5.35 -2.46 18.26
N THR A 80 -4.78 -1.59 19.08
CA THR A 80 -3.33 -1.28 19.10
C THR A 80 -2.49 -2.45 19.59
N SER A 81 -3.08 -3.39 20.33
CA SER A 81 -2.43 -4.61 20.79
C SER A 81 -2.38 -5.72 19.72
N GLN A 82 -3.13 -5.58 18.62
CA GLN A 82 -3.09 -6.56 17.54
C GLN A 82 -1.71 -6.55 16.88
N GLN A 83 -1.04 -7.69 16.94
CA GLN A 83 0.24 -7.88 16.27
C GLN A 83 0.00 -8.05 14.76
N PRO A 84 0.93 -7.58 13.91
CA PRO A 84 0.88 -7.90 12.49
C PRO A 84 0.99 -9.43 12.31
N GLY A 85 -0.15 -10.08 12.09
CA GLY A 85 -0.29 -11.55 12.05
C GLY A 85 -1.59 -12.06 12.68
N ASP A 86 -2.19 -11.31 13.61
CA ASP A 86 -3.42 -11.73 14.32
C ASP A 86 -4.71 -11.48 13.53
N ALA A 87 -4.61 -10.95 12.30
CA ALA A 87 -5.75 -10.65 11.45
C ALA A 87 -6.30 -11.90 10.72
N LEU A 88 -6.43 -13.03 11.42
CA LEU A 88 -7.12 -14.24 10.97
C LEU A 88 -7.64 -15.00 12.19
N CYS A 89 -8.92 -14.78 12.54
CA CYS A 89 -9.86 -15.74 13.14
C CYS A 89 -11.07 -14.98 13.69
N ILE A 90 -12.05 -14.69 12.82
CA ILE A 90 -13.50 -14.69 13.12
C ILE A 90 -14.26 -14.77 11.81
#